data_AF-A0A2D5HKQ0-F1
#
_entry.id   AF-A0A2D5HKQ0-F1
#
_cell.length_a   1.000
_cell.length_b   1.000
_cell.length_c   1.000
_cell.angle_alpha   90.00
_cell.angle_beta   90.00
_cell.angle_gamma   90.00
#
_symmetry.space_group_name_H-M   'P 1'
#
loop_
_entity.id
_entity.type
_entity.pdbx_description
1 polymer ?
#
loop_
_entity_poly.entity_id
_entity_poly.type
_entity_poly.pdbx_seq_one_letter_code
_entity_poly.pdbx_strand_id
1 'polypeptide(L)'
;MKKLKILLFISFTFLIFIKAQANECILEGDSAFQINKYNQCMATQIDNSRNRYQMEINFLNDELKKLKSENQFLKQKLSQIKEKLKNLFLNL
;
A
#
# COMPACT_ATOMS: atom_id res chain seq x y z
N MET A 1 5.12 -36.83 16.46
CA MET A 1 4.51 -37.09 15.12
C MET A 1 3.09 -36.54 14.95
N LYS A 2 2.15 -36.71 15.90
CA LYS A 2 0.75 -36.24 15.75
C LYS A 2 0.62 -34.72 15.53
N LYS A 3 1.38 -33.91 16.28
CA LYS A 3 1.39 -32.44 16.15
C LYS A 3 1.90 -31.94 14.79
N LEU A 4 2.89 -32.61 14.21
CA LEU A 4 3.44 -32.27 12.89
C LEU A 4 2.43 -32.56 11.77
N LYS A 5 1.67 -33.66 11.87
CA LYS A 5 0.59 -33.97 10.92
C LYS A 5 -0.54 -32.95 10.96
N ILE A 6 -0.89 -32.46 12.15
CA ILE A 6 -1.90 -31.40 12.31
C ILE A 6 -1.42 -30.08 11.71
N LEU A 7 -0.16 -29.69 11.95
CA LEU A 7 0.42 -28.48 11.37
C LEU A 7 0.43 -28.53 9.83
N LEU A 8 0.81 -29.67 9.26
CA LEU A 8 0.81 -29.89 7.80
C LEU A 8 -0.60 -29.87 7.21
N PHE A 9 -1.59 -30.40 7.94
CA PHE A 9 -2.98 -30.37 7.50
C PHE A 9 -3.53 -28.94 7.49
N ILE A 10 -3.25 -28.16 8.54
CA ILE A 10 -3.68 -26.75 8.64
C ILE A 10 -2.99 -25.89 7.57
N SER A 11 -1.69 -26.10 7.31
CA SER A 11 -0.99 -25.35 6.26
C SER A 11 -1.54 -25.69 4.87
N PHE A 12 -1.86 -26.96 4.62
CA PHE A 12 -2.43 -27.40 3.35
C PHE A 12 -3.84 -26.83 3.11
N THR A 13 -4.71 -26.85 4.12
CA THR A 13 -6.04 -26.24 3.99
C THR A 13 -5.95 -24.73 3.80
N PHE A 14 -5.07 -24.05 4.53
CA PHE A 14 -4.85 -22.61 4.39
C PHE A 14 -4.40 -22.22 2.97
N LEU A 15 -3.49 -22.99 2.36
CA LEU A 15 -3.03 -22.76 0.99
C LEU A 15 -4.14 -22.95 -0.07
N ILE A 16 -5.09 -23.87 0.15
CA ILE A 16 -6.23 -24.07 -0.76
C ILE A 16 -7.19 -22.87 -0.70
N PHE A 17 -7.47 -22.36 0.50
CA PHE A 17 -8.36 -21.21 0.68
C PHE A 17 -7.78 -19.90 0.13
N ILE A 18 -6.45 -19.70 0.16
CA ILE A 18 -5.82 -18.50 -0.41
C ILE A 18 -6.03 -18.42 -1.94
N LYS A 19 -6.04 -19.56 -2.66
CA LYS A 19 -6.30 -19.56 -4.11
C LYS A 19 -7.72 -19.14 -4.48
N ALA A 20 -8.66 -19.14 -3.55
CA ALA A 20 -10.06 -18.77 -3.80
C ALA A 20 -10.32 -17.25 -3.83
N GLN A 21 -9.30 -16.40 -3.69
CA GLN A 21 -9.45 -14.93 -3.67
C GLN A 21 -8.93 -14.19 -4.91
N ALA A 22 -8.61 -14.90 -5.99
CA ALA A 22 -8.52 -14.29 -7.31
C ALA A 22 -9.77 -14.71 -8.09
N ASN A 23 -10.84 -13.89 -8.03
CA ASN A 23 -11.94 -14.06 -8.97
C ASN A 23 -11.39 -13.74 -10.38
N GLU A 24 -10.95 -14.76 -11.10
CA GLU A 24 -10.62 -14.64 -12.50
C GLU A 24 -11.90 -14.30 -13.26
N CYS A 25 -11.96 -13.10 -13.83
CA CYS A 25 -13.05 -12.74 -14.74
C CYS A 25 -12.86 -13.56 -16.02
N ILE A 26 -13.62 -14.65 -16.16
CA ILE A 26 -13.56 -15.55 -17.32
C ILE A 26 -14.82 -15.35 -18.17
N LEU A 27 -14.64 -15.23 -19.47
CA LEU A 27 -15.75 -15.19 -20.41
C LEU A 27 -16.24 -16.63 -20.65
N GLU A 28 -17.36 -17.00 -20.04
CA GLU A 28 -17.92 -18.36 -20.07
C GLU A 28 -18.70 -18.69 -21.37
N GLY A 29 -18.93 -17.70 -22.24
CA GLY A 29 -19.61 -17.88 -23.53
C GLY A 29 -20.02 -16.56 -24.18
N ASP A 30 -20.79 -16.65 -25.27
CA ASP A 30 -21.16 -15.53 -26.16
C ASP A 30 -22.58 -14.99 -25.93
N SER A 31 -23.34 -15.57 -24.99
CA SER A 31 -24.66 -15.05 -24.64
C SER A 31 -24.54 -13.66 -24.00
N ALA A 32 -25.55 -12.81 -24.22
CA ALA A 32 -25.60 -11.47 -23.65
C ALA A 32 -25.45 -11.49 -22.11
N PHE A 33 -26.00 -12.50 -21.45
CA PHE A 33 -25.87 -12.70 -20.00
C PHE A 33 -24.41 -12.96 -19.58
N GLN A 34 -23.72 -13.88 -20.27
CA GLN A 34 -22.32 -14.21 -19.97
C GLN A 34 -21.38 -13.04 -20.24
N ILE A 35 -21.59 -12.31 -21.34
CA ILE A 35 -20.85 -11.08 -21.66
C ILE A 35 -21.06 -10.03 -20.57
N ASN A 36 -22.31 -9.82 -20.13
CA ASN A 36 -22.61 -8.85 -19.08
C ASN A 36 -21.97 -9.24 -17.74
N LYS A 37 -22.02 -10.52 -17.36
CA LYS A 37 -21.37 -11.06 -16.16
C LYS A 37 -19.84 -10.82 -16.19
N TYR A 38 -19.20 -11.09 -17.33
CA TYR A 38 -17.77 -10.83 -17.52
C TYR A 38 -17.43 -9.34 -17.40
N ASN A 39 -18.18 -8.46 -18.07
CA ASN A 39 -17.95 -7.02 -18.04
C ASN A 39 -18.11 -6.44 -16.63
N GLN A 40 -19.13 -6.87 -15.87
CA GLN A 40 -19.32 -6.47 -14.48
C GLN A 40 -18.15 -6.90 -13.59
N CYS A 41 -17.63 -8.11 -13.79
CA CYS A 41 -16.45 -8.59 -13.09
C CYS A 41 -15.22 -7.72 -13.39
N MET A 42 -14.95 -7.45 -14.68
CA MET A 42 -13.82 -6.62 -15.11
C MET A 42 -13.90 -5.20 -14.57
N ALA A 43 -15.08 -4.56 -14.62
CA ALA A 43 -15.30 -3.22 -14.07
C ALA A 43 -14.99 -3.18 -12.56
N THR A 44 -15.49 -4.16 -11.81
CA THR A 44 -15.23 -4.27 -10.36
C THR A 44 -13.74 -4.46 -10.06
N GLN A 45 -13.02 -5.26 -10.86
CA GLN A 45 -11.58 -5.46 -10.70
C GLN A 45 -10.79 -4.17 -10.96
N ILE A 46 -11.16 -3.41 -11.99
CA ILE A 46 -10.57 -2.11 -12.32
C ILE A 46 -10.79 -1.12 -11.17
N ASP A 47 -12.02 -1.03 -10.65
CA ASP A 47 -12.36 -0.10 -9.56
C ASP A 47 -11.63 -0.45 -8.26
N ASN A 48 -11.57 -1.74 -7.91
CA ASN A 48 -10.80 -2.21 -6.75
C ASN A 48 -9.30 -1.92 -6.89
N SER A 49 -8.76 -2.03 -8.10
CA SER A 49 -7.38 -1.67 -8.40
C SER A 49 -7.14 -0.18 -8.20
N ARG A 50 -7.99 0.67 -8.80
CA ARG A 50 -7.94 2.13 -8.68
C ARG A 50 -8.05 2.59 -7.23
N ASN A 51 -8.99 2.05 -6.46
CA ASN A 51 -9.19 2.41 -5.06
C ASN A 51 -7.97 2.08 -4.19
N ARG A 52 -7.33 0.93 -4.43
CA ARG A 52 -6.08 0.57 -3.73
C ARG A 52 -4.95 1.54 -4.04
N TYR A 53 -4.73 1.84 -5.33
CA TYR A 53 -3.71 2.81 -5.72
C TYR A 53 -3.99 4.21 -5.18
N GLN A 54 -5.25 4.65 -5.16
CA GLN A 54 -5.61 5.97 -4.61
C GLN A 54 -5.32 6.07 -3.11
N MET A 55 -5.59 5.00 -2.35
CA MET A 55 -5.28 4.94 -0.92
C MET A 55 -3.77 5.03 -0.68
N GLU A 56 -2.98 4.28 -1.44
CA GLU A 56 -1.51 4.29 -1.36
C GLU A 56 -0.93 5.67 -1.74
N ILE A 57 -1.43 6.27 -2.82
CA ILE A 57 -1.03 7.62 -3.25
C ILE A 57 -1.34 8.66 -2.16
N ASN A 58 -2.52 8.58 -1.54
CA ASN A 58 -2.89 9.50 -0.47
C ASN A 58 -1.98 9.34 0.74
N PHE A 59 -1.70 8.11 1.16
CA PHE A 59 -0.78 7.81 2.25
C PHE A 59 0.63 8.39 1.98
N LEU A 60 1.19 8.11 0.80
CA LEU A 60 2.52 8.61 0.42
C LEU A 60 2.57 10.14 0.34
N ASN A 61 1.51 10.78 -0.13
CA ASN A 61 1.41 12.24 -0.18
C ASN A 61 1.41 12.88 1.21
N ASP A 62 0.72 12.27 2.17
CA ASP A 62 0.69 12.77 3.55
C ASP A 62 2.03 12.56 4.25
N GLU A 63 2.68 11.41 4.03
CA GLU A 63 4.04 11.17 4.52
C GLU A 63 5.05 12.17 3.93
N LEU A 64 4.94 12.47 2.63
CA LEU A 64 5.79 13.44 1.96
C LEU A 64 5.58 14.87 2.48
N LYS A 65 4.35 15.26 2.81
CA LYS A 65 4.07 16.56 3.47
C LYS A 65 4.70 16.64 4.86
N LYS A 66 4.58 15.57 5.66
CA LYS A 66 5.18 15.49 6.99
C LYS A 66 6.70 15.64 6.91
N LEU A 67 7.36 14.87 6.04
CA LEU A 67 8.80 14.92 5.85
C LEU A 67 9.29 16.29 5.37
N LYS A 68 8.55 16.97 4.50
CA LYS A 68 8.88 18.35 4.08
C LYS A 68 8.86 19.33 5.25
N SER A 69 7.84 19.26 6.09
CA SER A 69 7.72 20.09 7.30
C SER A 69 8.86 19.84 8.28
N GLU A 70 9.16 18.57 8.56
CA GLU A 70 10.27 18.18 9.44
C GLU A 70 11.63 18.66 8.88
N ASN A 71 11.86 18.51 7.57
CA ASN A 71 13.09 18.97 6.94
C ASN A 71 13.26 20.49 7.06
N GLN A 72 12.19 21.26 6.84
CA GLN A 72 12.22 22.71 6.98
C GLN A 72 12.53 23.13 8.42
N PHE A 73 11.91 22.48 9.41
CA PHE A 73 12.17 22.73 10.81
C PHE A 73 13.63 22.41 11.21
N LEU A 74 14.16 21.28 10.74
CA LEU A 74 15.55 20.90 10.98
C LEU A 74 16.53 21.88 10.35
N LYS A 75 16.25 22.37 9.13
CA LYS A 75 17.05 23.42 8.48
C LYS A 75 17.06 24.72 9.29
N GLN A 76 15.92 25.14 9.82
CA GLN A 76 15.84 26.32 10.69
C GLN A 76 16.66 26.15 11.97
N LYS A 77 16.53 25.00 12.64
CA LYS A 77 17.36 24.67 13.81
C LYS A 77 18.85 24.71 13.50
N LEU A 78 19.25 24.12 12.36
CA LEU A 78 20.65 24.15 11.94
C LEU A 78 21.14 25.57 11.69
N SER A 79 20.31 26.44 11.09
CA SER A 79 20.65 27.86 10.91
C SER A 79 20.90 28.56 12.24
N GLN A 80 19.99 28.37 13.21
CA GLN A 80 20.13 28.94 14.55
C GLN A 80 21.40 28.45 15.26
N ILE A 81 21.73 27.17 15.12
CA ILE A 81 22.97 26.61 15.69
C ILE A 81 24.18 27.27 15.02
N LYS A 82 24.19 27.40 13.70
CA LYS A 82 25.28 28.06 12.96
C LYS A 82 25.47 29.51 13.40
N GLU A 83 24.39 30.26 13.59
CA GLU A 83 24.43 31.64 14.08
C GLU A 83 24.99 31.71 15.50
N LYS A 84 24.50 30.87 16.43
CA LYS A 84 25.04 30.81 17.80
C LYS A 84 26.52 30.49 17.83
N LEU A 85 26.96 29.52 17.02
CA LEU A 85 28.38 29.18 16.90
C LEU A 85 29.18 30.34 16.33
N LYS A 86 28.68 31.00 15.28
CA LYS A 86 29.32 32.18 14.69
C LYS A 86 29.52 33.28 15.73
N ASN A 87 28.50 33.59 16.53
CA ASN A 87 28.58 34.60 17.57
C ASN A 87 29.57 34.22 18.68
N LEU A 88 29.57 32.95 19.10
CA LEU A 88 30.53 32.44 20.10
C LEU A 88 31.98 32.53 19.65
N PHE A 89 32.27 32.25 18.37
CA PHE A 89 33.64 32.22 17.87
C PHE A 89 34.13 33.56 17.32
N LEU A 90 33.24 34.42 16.84
CA LEU A 90 33.61 35.68 16.19
C LEU A 90 33.34 36.93 17.05
N ASN A 91 32.69 36.80 18.22
CA ASN A 91 32.26 37.93 19.06
C ASN A 91 31.63 39.08 18.24
N LEU A 92 30.85 38.71 17.21
CA LEU A 92 30.05 39.63 16.39
C LEU A 92 28.77 40.03 17.12
#